data_AF-A0A937WVI5-F1
#
_entry.id   AF-A0A937WVI5-F1
#
_cell.length_a   1.000
_cell.length_b   1.000
_cell.length_c   1.000
_cell.angle_alpha   90.00
_cell.angle_beta   90.00
_cell.angle_gamma   90.00
#
_symmetry.space_group_name_H-M   'P 1'
#
loop_
_entity.id
_entity.type
_entity.pdbx_description
1 polymer ?
#
loop_
_entity_poly.entity_id
_entity_poly.type
_entity_poly.pdbx_seq_one_letter_code
_entity_poly.pdbx_strand_id
1 'polypeptide(L)'
;MEDWIIEQAGGNPGVLLAAGIAYPGEVITGPESDHFALRGNKVEQVLNDPETPGVARAFLRELADGFKDVSTRKAIWEYDEEINGLRSYIDDPNSPHRIWAIGRLLKYADMKDVQRLLTVEDIAAALPQIDLPEKKRELFEKALPVWQHAG
;
A
#
# COMPACT_ATOMS: atom_id res chain seq x y z
N MET A 1 -10.36 27.58 7.20
CA MET A 1 -10.08 26.14 7.40
C MET A 1 -8.69 25.93 8.01
N GLU A 2 -7.79 26.92 7.93
CA GLU A 2 -6.43 26.88 8.48
C GLU A 2 -6.35 27.23 9.99
N ASP A 3 -7.24 28.11 10.50
CA ASP A 3 -7.20 28.55 11.91
C ASP A 3 -7.51 27.43 12.93
N TRP A 4 -8.28 26.43 12.53
CA TRP A 4 -8.70 25.32 13.39
C TRP A 4 -7.54 24.40 13.81
N ILE A 5 -6.52 24.25 12.96
CA ILE A 5 -5.38 23.34 13.20
C ILE A 5 -4.47 23.92 14.29
N ILE A 6 -4.37 25.24 14.36
CA ILE A 6 -3.54 25.96 15.33
C ILE A 6 -4.23 25.99 16.71
N GLU A 7 -5.56 26.16 16.74
CA GLU A 7 -6.33 26.27 17.98
C GLU A 7 -6.47 24.92 18.72
N GLN A 8 -6.58 23.80 18.00
CA GLN A 8 -6.72 22.46 18.59
C GLN A 8 -5.39 21.80 19.01
N ALA A 9 -4.25 22.26 18.47
CA ALA A 9 -2.96 21.61 18.70
C ALA A 9 -2.26 22.04 20.00
N GLY A 10 -2.70 23.12 20.65
CA GLY A 10 -2.11 23.60 21.92
C GLY A 10 -0.59 23.78 21.90
N GLY A 11 0.02 23.89 20.71
CA GLY A 11 1.48 23.91 20.52
C GLY A 11 2.21 22.59 20.80
N ASN A 12 1.51 21.45 20.90
CA ASN A 12 2.11 20.14 21.21
C ASN A 12 1.98 19.14 20.04
N PRO A 13 3.07 18.86 19.29
CA PRO A 13 3.05 18.00 18.10
C PRO A 13 2.54 16.57 18.34
N GLY A 14 2.66 16.06 19.57
CA GLY A 14 2.23 14.70 19.92
C GLY A 14 0.71 14.48 19.89
N VAL A 15 -0.10 15.55 20.00
CA VAL A 15 -1.57 15.46 20.00
C VAL A 15 -2.12 15.23 18.58
N LEU A 16 -1.41 15.66 17.54
CA LEU A 16 -1.83 15.46 16.15
C LEU A 16 -1.62 14.03 15.65
N LEU A 17 -0.67 13.28 16.23
CA LEU A 17 -0.53 11.84 15.97
C LEU A 17 -1.76 11.06 16.48
N ALA A 18 -2.39 11.51 17.57
CA ALA A 18 -3.64 10.93 18.06
C ALA A 18 -4.88 11.44 17.29
N ALA A 19 -4.92 12.72 16.93
CA ALA A 19 -6.07 13.32 16.22
C ALA A 19 -6.14 12.94 14.73
N GLY A 20 -5.00 12.72 14.06
CA GLY A 20 -4.97 12.26 12.67
C GLY A 20 -5.38 10.80 12.50
N ILE A 21 -5.23 9.97 13.55
CA ILE A 21 -5.71 8.59 13.61
C ILE A 21 -7.22 8.53 13.93
N ALA A 22 -7.75 9.58 14.56
CA ALA A 22 -9.16 9.69 14.94
C ALA A 22 -9.86 10.82 14.16
N TYR A 23 -10.03 10.64 12.85
CA TYR A 23 -11.13 11.32 12.14
C TYR A 23 -12.37 10.42 12.21
N PRO A 24 -13.30 10.61 13.18
CA PRO A 24 -14.57 9.93 13.20
C PRO A 24 -15.46 10.51 12.10
N GLY A 25 -15.30 10.03 10.86
CA GLY A 25 -16.14 10.50 9.75
C GLY A 25 -15.82 9.92 8.39
N GLU A 26 -14.58 9.47 8.16
CA GLU A 26 -14.27 8.68 6.96
C GLU A 26 -14.36 7.20 7.30
N VAL A 27 -15.31 6.51 6.65
CA VAL A 27 -15.33 5.06 6.65
C VAL A 27 -14.05 4.60 5.94
N ILE A 28 -13.14 3.97 6.68
CA ILE A 28 -11.99 3.28 6.09
C ILE A 28 -12.58 2.20 5.18
N THR A 29 -12.38 2.36 3.87
CA THR A 29 -12.77 1.37 2.87
C THR A 29 -11.49 0.80 2.25
N GLY A 30 -11.30 -0.51 2.38
CA GLY A 30 -10.07 -1.19 1.96
C GLY A 30 -9.03 -1.32 3.09
N PRO A 31 -7.80 -1.78 2.76
CA PRO A 31 -6.74 -2.04 3.73
C PRO A 31 -6.33 -0.78 4.50
N GLU A 32 -6.05 -0.91 5.80
CA GLU A 32 -5.51 0.18 6.61
C GLU A 32 -4.18 0.67 6.06
N SER A 33 -3.34 -0.21 5.49
CA SER A 33 -2.09 0.19 4.84
C SER A 33 -2.31 1.19 3.71
N ASP A 34 -3.36 1.00 2.90
CA ASP A 34 -3.73 1.86 1.78
C ASP A 34 -4.29 3.20 2.29
N HIS A 35 -5.06 3.18 3.38
CA HIS A 35 -5.53 4.40 4.06
C HIS A 35 -4.35 5.27 4.51
N PHE A 36 -3.36 4.69 5.19
CA PHE A 36 -2.18 5.43 5.65
C PHE A 36 -1.28 5.87 4.49
N ALA A 37 -1.16 5.08 3.42
CA ALA A 37 -0.42 5.47 2.22
C ALA A 37 -1.07 6.70 1.52
N LEU A 38 -2.40 6.70 1.39
CA LEU A 38 -3.14 7.83 0.82
C LEU A 38 -2.96 9.12 1.64
N ARG A 39 -2.92 9.00 2.97
CA ARG A 39 -2.68 10.13 3.87
C ARG A 39 -1.25 10.65 3.75
N GLY A 40 -0.25 9.76 3.68
CA GLY A 40 1.13 10.12 3.40
C GLY A 40 1.27 10.90 2.09
N ASN A 41 0.68 10.42 1.00
CA ASN A 41 0.71 11.08 -0.31
C ASN A 41 0.08 12.48 -0.28
N LYS A 42 -1.03 12.67 0.45
CA LYS A 42 -1.66 14.00 0.61
C LYS A 42 -0.74 14.96 1.36
N VAL A 43 -0.04 14.49 2.41
CA VAL A 43 0.93 15.30 3.16
C VAL A 43 2.13 15.66 2.28
N GLU A 44 2.62 14.73 1.45
CA GLU A 44 3.69 14.99 0.49
C GLU A 44 3.28 16.02 -0.58
N GLN A 45 2.02 16.00 -1.05
CA GLN A 45 1.51 17.01 -1.97
C GLN A 45 1.56 18.41 -1.35
N VAL A 46 1.11 18.55 -0.10
CA VAL A 46 1.19 19.83 0.63
C VAL A 46 2.65 20.25 0.84
N LEU A 47 3.54 19.31 1.16
CA LEU A 47 4.98 19.58 1.29
C LEU A 47 5.64 20.14 0.04
N ASN A 48 5.17 19.69 -1.13
CA ASN A 48 5.68 20.11 -2.43
C ASN A 48 5.05 21.42 -2.92
N ASP A 49 4.03 21.93 -2.25
CA ASP A 49 3.45 23.23 -2.54
C ASP A 49 4.43 24.35 -2.18
N PRO A 50 4.82 25.23 -3.12
CA PRO A 50 5.69 26.36 -2.84
C PRO A 50 5.12 27.33 -1.81
N GLU A 51 3.80 27.40 -1.63
CA GLU A 51 3.14 28.28 -0.64
C GLU A 51 3.20 27.71 0.78
N THR A 52 3.61 26.44 0.95
CA THR A 52 3.69 25.82 2.27
C THR A 52 4.75 26.50 3.15
N PRO A 53 4.35 27.07 4.31
CA PRO A 53 5.25 27.80 5.20
C PRO A 53 6.44 26.94 5.64
N GLY A 54 7.65 27.51 5.62
CA GLY A 54 8.88 26.80 5.99
C GLY A 54 8.83 26.17 7.38
N VAL A 55 8.15 26.82 8.34
CA VAL A 55 7.95 26.32 9.71
C VAL A 55 7.07 25.07 9.77
N ALA A 56 6.11 24.91 8.84
CA ALA A 56 5.24 23.74 8.78
C ALA A 56 5.91 22.55 8.08
N ARG A 57 6.91 22.79 7.22
CA ARG A 57 7.57 21.74 6.43
C ARG A 57 8.26 20.69 7.29
N ALA A 58 8.87 21.08 8.41
CA ALA A 58 9.52 20.11 9.31
C ALA A 58 8.50 19.14 9.91
N PHE A 59 7.39 19.67 10.42
CA PHE A 59 6.28 18.89 10.97
C PHE A 59 5.63 17.98 9.92
N LEU A 60 5.37 18.51 8.71
CA LEU A 60 4.76 17.73 7.64
C LEU A 60 5.65 16.57 7.19
N ARG A 61 6.99 16.72 7.25
CA ARG A 61 7.92 15.60 6.94
C ARG A 61 7.82 14.50 7.98
N GLU A 62 7.88 14.84 9.26
CA GLU A 62 7.70 13.85 10.33
C GLU A 62 6.36 13.12 10.21
N LEU A 63 5.30 13.85 9.83
CA LEU A 63 3.98 13.26 9.63
C LEU A 63 3.93 12.32 8.41
N ALA A 64 4.55 12.70 7.29
CA ALA A 64 4.65 11.84 6.10
C ALA A 64 5.46 10.57 6.39
N ASP A 65 6.58 10.70 7.09
CA ASP A 65 7.42 9.57 7.51
C ASP A 65 6.67 8.65 8.48
N GLY A 66 5.91 9.21 9.43
CA GLY A 66 5.06 8.46 10.34
C GLY A 66 3.97 7.65 9.62
N PHE A 67 3.28 8.26 8.64
CA PHE A 67 2.29 7.54 7.84
C PHE A 67 2.91 6.42 7.00
N LYS A 68 4.12 6.63 6.48
CA LYS A 68 4.85 5.61 5.72
C LYS A 68 5.26 4.43 6.61
N ASP A 69 5.73 4.68 7.82
CA ASP A 69 6.08 3.63 8.78
C ASP A 69 4.86 2.81 9.23
N VAL A 70 3.75 3.48 9.55
CA VAL A 70 2.50 2.80 9.90
C VAL A 70 1.93 2.01 8.71
N SER A 71 1.90 2.60 7.52
CA SER A 71 1.47 1.92 6.29
C SER A 71 2.31 0.67 6.03
N THR A 72 3.64 0.74 6.20
CA THR A 72 4.54 -0.39 5.99
C THR A 72 4.28 -1.51 7.01
N ARG A 73 4.17 -1.18 8.30
CA ARG A 73 3.88 -2.17 9.34
C ARG A 73 2.51 -2.82 9.14
N LYS A 74 1.48 -2.01 8.85
CA LYS A 74 0.13 -2.51 8.61
C LYS A 74 0.06 -3.36 7.36
N ALA A 75 0.77 -2.97 6.30
CA ALA A 75 0.91 -3.79 5.10
C ALA A 75 1.48 -5.15 5.44
N ILE A 76 2.51 -5.27 6.30
CA ILE A 76 3.08 -6.58 6.68
C ILE A 76 2.04 -7.45 7.42
N TRP A 77 1.32 -6.90 8.40
CA TRP A 77 0.34 -7.67 9.18
C TRP A 77 -0.94 -8.01 8.39
N GLU A 78 -1.45 -7.07 7.59
CA GLU A 78 -2.58 -7.28 6.69
C GLU A 78 -2.21 -8.27 5.59
N TYR A 79 -0.96 -8.26 5.15
CA TYR A 79 -0.46 -9.19 4.16
C TYR A 79 -0.34 -10.61 4.72
N ASP A 80 0.05 -10.83 5.98
CA ASP A 80 0.05 -12.18 6.57
C ASP A 80 -1.36 -12.77 6.77
N GLU A 81 -2.34 -11.97 7.19
CA GLU A 81 -3.75 -12.41 7.29
C GLU A 81 -4.41 -12.54 5.91
N GLU A 82 -4.17 -11.61 4.98
CA GLU A 82 -4.63 -11.70 3.60
C GLU A 82 -3.98 -12.87 2.87
N ILE A 83 -2.67 -13.14 2.99
CA ILE A 83 -2.00 -14.28 2.31
C ILE A 83 -2.70 -15.59 2.63
N ASN A 84 -3.04 -15.82 3.90
CA ASN A 84 -3.73 -17.04 4.30
C ASN A 84 -5.12 -17.16 3.65
N GLY A 85 -5.84 -16.05 3.49
CA GLY A 85 -7.10 -15.99 2.75
C GLY A 85 -6.93 -16.08 1.22
N LEU A 86 -5.97 -15.35 0.66
CA LEU A 86 -5.63 -15.30 -0.76
C LEU A 86 -5.22 -16.67 -1.27
N ARG A 87 -4.48 -17.43 -0.47
CA ARG A 87 -4.08 -18.80 -0.79
C ARG A 87 -5.28 -19.69 -1.09
N SER A 88 -6.35 -19.57 -0.30
CA SER A 88 -7.58 -20.34 -0.55
C SER A 88 -8.23 -20.01 -1.90
N TYR A 89 -8.11 -18.77 -2.38
CA TYR A 89 -8.61 -18.35 -3.69
C TYR A 89 -7.69 -18.72 -4.85
N ILE A 90 -6.39 -18.85 -4.60
CA ILE A 90 -5.37 -19.23 -5.60
C ILE A 90 -5.41 -20.73 -5.86
N ASP A 91 -5.54 -21.51 -4.78
CA ASP A 91 -5.59 -22.97 -4.78
C ASP A 91 -6.89 -23.50 -5.42
N ASP A 92 -7.96 -22.68 -5.51
CA ASP A 92 -9.19 -23.00 -6.25
C ASP A 92 -9.18 -22.38 -7.66
N PRO A 93 -8.93 -23.16 -8.73
CA PRO A 93 -8.88 -22.67 -10.11
C PRO A 93 -10.19 -22.04 -10.59
N ASN A 94 -11.32 -22.40 -9.98
CA ASN A 94 -12.64 -21.92 -10.36
C ASN A 94 -13.10 -20.73 -9.52
N SER A 95 -12.28 -20.28 -8.55
CA SER A 95 -12.63 -19.14 -7.72
C SER A 95 -12.72 -17.89 -8.60
N PRO A 96 -13.85 -17.16 -8.57
CA PRO A 96 -13.97 -15.88 -9.28
C PRO A 96 -12.99 -14.83 -8.74
N HIS A 97 -12.43 -15.05 -7.54
CA HIS A 97 -11.46 -14.17 -6.90
C HIS A 97 -10.01 -14.53 -7.18
N ARG A 98 -9.74 -15.60 -7.94
CA ARG A 98 -8.39 -16.11 -8.20
C ARG A 98 -7.48 -15.07 -8.86
N ILE A 99 -7.91 -14.48 -9.98
CA ILE A 99 -7.12 -13.47 -10.71
C ILE A 99 -6.91 -12.21 -9.87
N TRP A 100 -7.91 -11.80 -9.11
CA TRP A 100 -7.79 -10.69 -8.17
C TRP A 100 -6.76 -10.98 -7.08
N ALA A 101 -6.77 -12.19 -6.52
CA ALA A 101 -5.84 -12.61 -5.47
C ALA A 101 -4.39 -12.68 -5.96
N ILE A 102 -4.18 -13.24 -7.15
CA ILE A 102 -2.88 -13.24 -7.83
C ILE A 102 -2.40 -11.80 -8.09
N GLY A 103 -3.31 -10.91 -8.52
CA GLY A 103 -3.01 -9.50 -8.71
C GLY A 103 -2.55 -8.79 -7.44
N ARG A 104 -3.19 -9.05 -6.30
CA ARG A 104 -2.77 -8.52 -5.00
C ARG A 104 -1.37 -9.01 -4.62
N LEU A 105 -1.10 -10.31 -4.76
CA LEU A 105 0.24 -10.87 -4.55
C LEU A 105 1.28 -10.17 -5.42
N LEU A 106 1.10 -10.15 -6.74
CA LEU A 106 2.08 -9.53 -7.64
C LEU A 106 2.30 -8.05 -7.31
N LYS A 107 1.27 -7.32 -6.89
CA LYS A 107 1.35 -5.90 -6.57
C LYS A 107 2.06 -5.61 -5.25
N TYR A 108 1.77 -6.35 -4.17
CA TYR A 108 2.20 -5.98 -2.81
C TYR A 108 3.23 -6.92 -2.19
N ALA A 109 3.28 -8.17 -2.64
CA ALA A 109 4.24 -9.16 -2.14
C ALA A 109 5.68 -8.80 -2.47
N ASP A 110 6.59 -9.35 -1.66
CA ASP A 110 7.98 -9.53 -2.06
C ASP A 110 8.12 -10.68 -3.07
N MET A 111 9.26 -10.74 -3.75
CA MET A 111 9.50 -11.75 -4.79
C MET A 111 9.55 -13.18 -4.23
N LYS A 112 9.99 -13.36 -2.97
CA LYS A 112 10.15 -14.67 -2.35
C LYS A 112 8.78 -15.29 -2.07
N ASP A 113 7.82 -14.49 -1.63
CA ASP A 113 6.44 -14.93 -1.42
C ASP A 113 5.69 -15.17 -2.72
N VAL A 114 5.94 -14.35 -3.75
CA VAL A 114 5.41 -14.63 -5.11
C VAL A 114 5.86 -16.01 -5.58
N GLN A 115 7.16 -16.32 -5.50
CA GLN A 115 7.69 -17.61 -5.92
C GLN A 115 7.23 -18.78 -5.05
N ARG A 116 6.91 -18.51 -3.78
CA ARG A 116 6.42 -19.53 -2.83
C ARG A 116 4.93 -19.85 -3.04
N LEU A 117 4.14 -18.88 -3.46
CA LEU A 117 2.67 -18.96 -3.46
C LEU A 117 2.06 -19.07 -4.85
N LEU A 118 2.76 -18.66 -5.90
CA LEU A 118 2.26 -18.66 -7.27
C LEU A 118 3.11 -19.55 -8.16
N THR A 119 2.46 -20.30 -9.03
CA THR A 119 3.14 -21.00 -10.13
C THR A 119 3.48 -20.04 -11.26
N VAL A 120 4.40 -20.42 -12.14
CA VAL A 120 4.75 -19.59 -13.31
C VAL A 120 3.54 -19.43 -14.23
N GLU A 121 2.71 -20.46 -14.32
CA GLU A 121 1.45 -20.48 -15.07
C GLU A 121 0.43 -19.49 -14.49
N ASP A 122 0.35 -19.38 -13.16
CA ASP A 122 -0.55 -18.43 -12.50
C ASP A 122 -0.18 -16.99 -12.80
N ILE A 123 1.13 -16.71 -12.73
CA ILE A 123 1.66 -15.39 -13.06
C ILE A 123 1.37 -15.10 -14.54
N ALA A 124 1.67 -16.03 -15.44
CA ALA A 124 1.44 -15.87 -16.88
C ALA A 124 -0.03 -15.61 -17.23
N ALA A 125 -0.95 -16.33 -16.58
CA ALA A 125 -2.39 -16.20 -16.82
C ALA A 125 -2.95 -14.88 -16.27
N ALA A 126 -2.45 -14.40 -15.13
CA ALA A 126 -2.95 -13.20 -14.48
C ALA A 126 -2.35 -11.91 -15.05
N LEU A 127 -1.07 -11.90 -15.44
CA LEU A 127 -0.34 -10.71 -15.89
C LEU A 127 -1.05 -9.85 -16.96
N PRO A 128 -1.72 -10.42 -17.99
CA PRO A 128 -2.45 -9.63 -18.98
C PRO A 128 -3.79 -9.08 -18.47
N GLN A 129 -4.32 -9.58 -17.36
CA GLN A 129 -5.65 -9.24 -16.83
C GLN A 129 -5.62 -8.24 -15.66
N ILE A 130 -4.47 -8.07 -15.04
CA ILE A 130 -4.30 -7.24 -13.84
C ILE A 130 -3.58 -5.94 -14.18
N ASP A 131 -3.94 -4.86 -13.50
CA ASP A 131 -3.20 -3.60 -13.56
C ASP A 131 -2.09 -3.59 -12.49
N LEU A 132 -0.85 -3.46 -12.94
CA LEU A 132 0.34 -3.46 -12.09
C LEU A 132 1.13 -2.18 -12.34
N PRO A 133 1.80 -1.64 -11.30
CA PRO A 133 2.75 -0.55 -11.49
C PRO A 133 3.79 -0.92 -12.56
N GLU A 134 4.06 0.01 -13.49
CA GLU A 134 4.94 -0.17 -14.67
C GLU A 134 6.23 -0.96 -14.34
N LYS A 135 6.95 -0.53 -13.30
CA LYS A 135 8.21 -1.15 -12.87
C LYS A 135 8.05 -2.62 -12.46
N LYS A 136 6.95 -2.97 -11.80
CA LYS A 136 6.67 -4.35 -11.40
C LYS A 136 6.22 -5.18 -12.59
N ARG A 137 5.38 -4.62 -13.46
CA ARG A 137 4.96 -5.28 -14.71
C ARG A 137 6.19 -5.66 -15.55
N GLU A 138 7.05 -4.70 -15.85
CA GLU A 138 8.27 -4.96 -16.63
C GLU A 138 9.16 -6.04 -16.01
N LEU A 139 9.26 -6.05 -14.67
CA LEU A 139 10.06 -7.03 -13.96
C LEU A 139 9.52 -8.44 -14.19
N PHE A 140 8.21 -8.64 -14.03
CA PHE A 140 7.58 -9.93 -14.25
C PHE A 140 7.60 -10.34 -15.73
N GLU A 141 7.37 -9.41 -16.66
CA GLU A 141 7.44 -9.68 -18.10
C GLU A 141 8.85 -10.11 -18.56
N LYS A 142 9.90 -9.54 -17.96
CA LYS A 142 11.30 -9.95 -18.22
C LYS A 142 11.66 -11.28 -17.55
N ALA A 143 11.10 -11.56 -16.38
CA ALA A 143 11.41 -12.76 -15.62
C ALA A 143 10.65 -14.00 -16.12
N LEU A 144 9.42 -13.82 -16.61
CA LEU A 144 8.54 -14.92 -17.06
C LEU A 144 9.21 -15.86 -18.07
N PRO A 145 9.86 -15.37 -19.15
CA PRO A 145 10.49 -16.23 -20.15
C PRO A 145 11.62 -17.08 -19.56
N VAL A 146 12.36 -16.53 -18.59
CA VAL A 146 13.44 -17.24 -17.91
C VAL A 146 12.87 -18.34 -17.02
N TRP A 147 11.80 -18.04 -16.28
CA TRP A 147 11.16 -19.00 -15.39
C TRP A 147 10.46 -20.14 -16.15
N GLN A 148 9.85 -19.83 -17.31
CA GLN A 148 9.22 -20.84 -18.18
C GLN A 148 10.22 -21.79 -18.84
N HIS A 149 11.49 -21.42 -18.95
CA HIS A 149 12.55 -22.26 -19.52
C HIS A 149 13.43 -22.95 -18.48
N ALA A 150 13.31 -22.57 -17.20
CA ALA A 150 14.04 -23.14 -16.08
C ALA A 150 13.26 -24.25 -15.35
N GLY A 151 11.97 -24.45 -15.70
CA GLY A 151 11.08 -25.47 -15.16
C GLY A 151 11.07 -26.77 -15.96
#